data_AF-A0A9C7US02-F1
#
_entry.id   AF-A0A9C7US02-F1
#
_cell.length_a   1.000
_cell.length_b   1.000
_cell.length_c   1.000
_cell.angle_alpha   90.00
_cell.angle_beta   90.00
_cell.angle_gamma   90.00
#
_symmetry.space_group_name_H-M   'P 1'
#
loop_
_entity.id
_entity.type
_entity.pdbx_description
1 polymer ?
#
loop_
_entity_poly.entity_id
_entity_poly.type
_entity_poly.pdbx_seq_one_letter_code
_entity_poly.pdbx_strand_id
1 'polypeptide(L)'
;MKKPMQLGYLSLNTDSNIMMDSRQRMGLRLENGRLDGNNRSKKRPNRTRLFPITTHPTPLPIACGTAWNMTLEEAKKNRRGLGHVLFQFLRSIIPSSEEDVTMESSATETDEDSVEWRDQNGMTSSKKHSSRKLSSVPIKIRHLHKTFGEGSESFIALRDINLDFEAGALVALVGPSGSGKSTLLRIIAGLETCDNGQILFGDEDATNIRVQDRRIGFVFQHYALFRHMTVEQNIEFGLKIRGVDKKTRKKKVAELLDLMQLSGLGHRFPSQISGGQRQRVALARSLAPDPSVLLLDEPFAALDAKVRRGLRAWLRRLHEEVGVTTIFVTHDQLEALEVASTLVVMNRGRVEQVGTPSEVYDNPQTPFVMSFMGEVNVLKRSRALGENTLVDLENAQKFRSQRAPETFMLRPHDIQIDLAPSLYTTEATVVSIVFLGWQVNVDVELSDGQVLQAHLTKSTFEKLNLCRGQTVYIRFPEKTMYQVEDDYSI
;
A
#
# COMPACT_ATOMS: atom_id res chain seq x y z
N MET A 1 29.29 -22.62 50.59
CA MET A 1 27.87 -22.70 50.18
C MET A 1 27.29 -21.30 50.01
N LYS A 2 26.84 -20.93 48.81
CA LYS A 2 25.87 -19.84 48.51
C LYS A 2 25.45 -20.00 47.03
N LYS A 3 24.16 -19.95 46.72
CA LYS A 3 23.62 -20.19 45.36
C LYS A 3 23.78 -18.93 44.48
N PRO A 4 24.08 -19.06 43.18
CA PRO A 4 23.89 -17.97 42.22
C PRO A 4 22.40 -17.84 41.86
N MET A 5 21.98 -16.60 41.57
CA MET A 5 20.60 -16.22 41.26
C MET A 5 20.47 -15.99 39.76
N GLN A 6 19.57 -16.72 39.08
CA GLN A 6 19.31 -16.54 37.65
C GLN A 6 18.40 -15.33 37.40
N LEU A 7 18.77 -14.46 36.47
CA LEU A 7 17.84 -13.49 35.88
C LEU A 7 17.10 -14.15 34.71
N GLY A 8 15.77 -14.12 34.75
CA GLY A 8 14.92 -14.75 33.74
C GLY A 8 14.75 -13.90 32.47
N TYR A 9 14.68 -14.57 31.32
CA TYR A 9 14.18 -14.00 30.08
C TYR A 9 12.66 -13.92 30.14
N LEU A 10 12.08 -12.75 29.81
CA LEU A 10 10.64 -12.63 29.63
C LEU A 10 10.28 -12.85 28.15
N SER A 11 9.78 -14.04 27.83
CA SER A 11 9.01 -14.24 26.61
C SER A 11 7.61 -13.65 26.81
N LEU A 12 7.14 -12.84 25.86
CA LEU A 12 5.76 -12.36 25.82
C LEU A 12 4.98 -13.14 24.77
N ASN A 13 4.51 -14.33 25.14
CA ASN A 13 3.40 -14.96 24.44
C ASN A 13 2.15 -14.10 24.64
N THR A 14 1.56 -13.65 23.54
CA THR A 14 0.23 -13.03 23.53
C THR A 14 -0.83 -14.12 23.41
N ASP A 15 -1.36 -14.57 24.55
CA ASP A 15 -2.63 -15.30 24.60
C ASP A 15 -3.51 -14.70 25.70
N SER A 16 -4.67 -14.19 25.30
CA SER A 16 -5.71 -13.71 26.21
C SER A 16 -7.09 -14.07 25.67
N ASN A 17 -7.36 -15.36 25.55
CA ASN A 17 -8.73 -15.86 25.50
C ASN A 17 -9.29 -15.93 26.93
N ILE A 18 -10.43 -15.29 27.15
CA ILE A 18 -11.10 -15.25 28.46
C ILE A 18 -11.94 -16.52 28.65
N MET A 19 -11.92 -17.07 29.87
CA MET A 19 -12.66 -18.26 30.24
C MET A 19 -14.19 -18.13 30.11
N MET A 20 -14.84 -19.25 29.79
CA MET A 20 -16.07 -19.63 30.48
C MET A 20 -16.02 -21.11 30.90
N ASP A 21 -16.95 -21.50 31.77
CA ASP A 21 -16.67 -22.38 32.91
C ASP A 21 -16.81 -23.90 32.65
N SER A 22 -16.61 -24.65 33.72
CA SER A 22 -16.09 -26.01 33.77
C SER A 22 -17.17 -27.07 34.02
N ARG A 23 -16.86 -28.31 33.59
CA ARG A 23 -17.33 -29.59 34.17
C ARG A 23 -18.83 -29.91 34.05
N GLN A 24 -19.10 -30.92 33.23
CA GLN A 24 -19.56 -32.20 33.79
C GLN A 24 -18.85 -33.39 33.11
N ARG A 25 -18.67 -34.47 33.88
CA ARG A 25 -17.89 -35.67 33.51
C ARG A 25 -18.81 -36.79 32.99
N MET A 26 -18.14 -37.84 32.50
CA MET A 26 -18.67 -39.13 32.02
C MET A 26 -19.19 -39.07 30.57
N GLY A 27 -18.78 -39.96 29.66
CA GLY A 27 -17.86 -41.09 29.79
C GLY A 27 -18.29 -42.24 28.86
N LEU A 28 -17.35 -43.14 28.54
CA LEU A 28 -17.48 -44.37 27.72
C LEU A 28 -17.15 -44.24 26.22
N ARG A 29 -15.91 -44.67 25.91
CA ARG A 29 -15.61 -45.89 25.13
C ARG A 29 -16.36 -46.05 23.80
N LEU A 30 -15.68 -45.72 22.70
CA LEU A 30 -16.00 -46.22 21.36
C LEU A 30 -15.47 -47.65 21.21
N GLU A 31 -16.31 -48.56 20.73
CA GLU A 31 -15.88 -49.85 20.17
C GLU A 31 -16.68 -50.14 18.88
N ASN A 32 -16.03 -50.87 17.97
CA ASN A 32 -16.33 -51.03 16.56
C ASN A 32 -17.72 -51.57 16.21
N GLY A 33 -18.24 -51.19 15.03
CA GLY A 33 -19.39 -51.88 14.42
C GLY A 33 -19.68 -51.44 12.97
N ARG A 34 -19.28 -52.24 11.98
CA ARG A 34 -19.88 -52.22 10.63
C ARG A 34 -21.31 -52.77 10.70
N LEU A 35 -22.21 -52.31 9.83
CA LEU A 35 -23.02 -53.17 8.94
C LEU A 35 -23.92 -52.36 7.99
N ASP A 36 -24.22 -52.97 6.85
CA ASP A 36 -25.09 -52.45 5.78
C ASP A 36 -26.59 -52.50 6.15
N GLY A 37 -27.44 -51.83 5.35
CA GLY A 37 -28.86 -52.21 5.29
C GLY A 37 -29.84 -51.16 4.78
N ASN A 38 -30.39 -51.38 3.59
CA ASN A 38 -31.63 -50.76 3.11
C ASN A 38 -32.78 -50.86 4.13
N ASN A 39 -33.58 -49.81 4.30
CA ASN A 39 -35.02 -49.96 4.02
C ASN A 39 -35.81 -48.66 3.80
N ARG A 40 -36.89 -48.79 3.02
CA ARG A 40 -37.95 -47.77 2.84
C ARG A 40 -38.99 -47.92 3.96
N SER A 41 -39.55 -46.83 4.48
CA SER A 41 -41.00 -46.56 4.34
C SER A 41 -41.53 -45.31 5.07
N LYS A 42 -42.61 -44.80 4.49
CA LYS A 42 -43.48 -43.69 4.88
C LYS A 42 -43.90 -43.67 6.36
N LYS A 43 -44.00 -42.47 6.94
CA LYS A 43 -45.19 -42.03 7.70
C LYS A 43 -45.30 -40.51 7.80
N ARG A 44 -46.50 -39.97 7.58
CA ARG A 44 -46.87 -38.56 7.77
C ARG A 44 -47.11 -38.28 9.26
N PRO A 45 -46.85 -37.08 9.78
CA PRO A 45 -47.58 -36.52 10.91
C PRO A 45 -48.80 -35.70 10.45
N ASN A 46 -49.79 -35.56 11.34
CA ASN A 46 -51.05 -34.85 11.10
C ASN A 46 -50.98 -33.40 11.64
N ARG A 47 -51.98 -32.57 11.29
CA ARG A 47 -52.27 -31.26 11.93
C ARG A 47 -52.34 -31.41 13.47
N THR A 48 -52.12 -30.43 14.35
CA THR A 48 -52.62 -29.03 14.46
C THR A 48 -51.79 -28.38 15.62
N ARG A 49 -51.69 -27.06 15.91
CA ARG A 49 -52.52 -25.86 15.65
C ARG A 49 -51.63 -24.62 15.39
N LEU A 50 -52.27 -23.50 15.03
CA LEU A 50 -51.73 -22.15 15.09
C LEU A 50 -52.02 -21.50 16.47
N PHE A 51 -51.05 -20.77 17.02
CA PHE A 51 -51.24 -19.51 17.78
C PHE A 51 -49.93 -18.69 17.66
N PRO A 52 -49.97 -17.35 17.71
CA PRO A 52 -48.85 -16.51 17.29
C PRO A 52 -47.87 -16.23 18.43
N ILE A 53 -46.58 -16.07 18.09
CA ILE A 53 -45.61 -15.43 18.98
C ILE A 53 -45.53 -13.96 18.59
N THR A 54 -46.12 -13.12 19.44
CA THR A 54 -46.02 -11.66 19.39
C THR A 54 -44.61 -11.22 19.78
N THR A 55 -43.80 -10.82 18.82
CA THR A 55 -42.64 -9.96 19.10
C THR A 55 -43.14 -8.56 19.40
N HIS A 56 -42.85 -8.03 20.59
CA HIS A 56 -43.09 -6.63 20.93
C HIS A 56 -41.97 -5.74 20.37
N PRO A 57 -42.26 -4.78 19.47
CA PRO A 57 -41.49 -3.54 19.37
C PRO A 57 -42.14 -2.49 20.29
N THR A 58 -41.38 -1.93 21.23
CA THR A 58 -41.78 -0.73 21.99
C THR A 58 -41.47 0.52 21.16
N PRO A 59 -42.45 1.41 20.86
CA PRO A 59 -42.20 2.60 20.06
C PRO A 59 -42.23 3.92 20.85
N LEU A 60 -41.28 4.81 20.51
CA LEU A 60 -41.36 6.30 20.57
C LEU A 60 -41.41 6.98 21.97
N PRO A 61 -41.20 8.32 22.09
CA PRO A 61 -40.87 9.32 21.06
C PRO A 61 -39.66 10.25 21.37
N ILE A 62 -39.01 10.80 20.33
CA ILE A 62 -38.47 12.18 20.35
C ILE A 62 -38.81 12.84 18.99
N ALA A 63 -39.21 14.11 19.01
CA ALA A 63 -39.87 14.80 17.90
C ALA A 63 -38.92 15.27 16.77
N CYS A 64 -39.52 15.46 15.59
CA CYS A 64 -38.89 16.11 14.43
C CYS A 64 -39.30 17.60 14.35
N GLY A 65 -38.40 18.44 13.82
CA GLY A 65 -38.53 19.90 13.72
C GLY A 65 -37.51 20.61 14.63
N THR A 66 -36.65 21.50 14.15
CA THR A 66 -36.84 22.51 13.09
C THR A 66 -35.58 22.73 12.23
N ALA A 67 -35.78 23.25 11.01
CA ALA A 67 -34.69 23.64 10.11
C ALA A 67 -34.03 24.97 10.56
N TRP A 68 -32.70 25.02 10.55
CA TRP A 68 -31.93 26.24 10.84
C TRP A 68 -31.58 27.00 9.56
N ASN A 69 -32.56 27.71 8.99
CA ASN A 69 -32.29 28.81 8.07
C ASN A 69 -32.19 30.10 8.88
N MET A 70 -30.97 30.50 9.27
CA MET A 70 -30.73 31.81 9.89
C MET A 70 -30.30 32.81 8.82
N THR A 71 -31.00 33.94 8.71
CA THR A 71 -30.71 34.96 7.71
C THR A 71 -29.56 35.88 8.13
N LEU A 72 -28.92 36.51 7.14
CA LEU A 72 -27.77 37.41 7.34
C LEU A 72 -28.09 38.67 8.18
N GLU A 73 -29.37 39.03 8.32
CA GLU A 73 -29.80 40.13 9.19
C GLU A 73 -29.93 39.70 10.66
N GLU A 74 -30.41 38.49 10.94
CA GLU A 74 -30.55 37.96 12.31
C GLU A 74 -29.19 37.79 12.99
N ALA A 75 -28.18 37.34 12.23
CA ALA A 75 -26.80 37.22 12.70
C ALA A 75 -26.20 38.57 13.18
N LYS A 76 -26.64 39.71 12.64
CA LYS A 76 -26.13 41.05 13.02
C LYS A 76 -26.70 41.56 14.34
N LYS A 77 -27.83 41.04 14.82
CA LYS A 77 -28.53 41.55 16.02
C LYS A 77 -28.05 40.93 17.34
N ASN A 78 -27.35 39.80 17.31
CA ASN A 78 -27.01 39.04 18.52
C ASN A 78 -25.61 39.37 19.08
N ARG A 79 -25.46 40.53 19.76
CA ARG A 79 -24.19 40.95 20.40
C ARG A 79 -23.99 40.34 21.80
N ARG A 80 -23.80 39.00 21.89
CA ARG A 80 -23.07 38.29 22.97
C ARG A 80 -22.98 36.78 22.67
N GLY A 81 -21.80 36.33 22.24
CA GLY A 81 -21.47 34.91 22.04
C GLY A 81 -21.47 34.44 20.57
N LEU A 82 -20.47 33.61 20.22
CA LEU A 82 -20.23 32.84 18.98
C LEU A 82 -20.29 33.53 17.60
N GLY A 83 -21.16 34.51 17.36
CA GLY A 83 -21.29 35.19 16.05
C GLY A 83 -20.03 35.93 15.61
N HIS A 84 -19.22 36.45 16.54
CA HIS A 84 -17.99 37.19 16.21
C HIS A 84 -16.92 36.31 15.53
N VAL A 85 -16.85 35.02 15.89
CA VAL A 85 -15.88 34.06 15.31
C VAL A 85 -16.30 33.67 13.90
N LEU A 86 -17.60 33.41 13.69
CA LEU A 86 -18.14 33.07 12.37
C LEU A 86 -18.04 34.26 11.38
N PHE A 87 -18.23 35.49 11.87
CA PHE A 87 -18.13 36.71 11.04
C PHE A 87 -16.68 37.02 10.62
N GLN A 88 -15.68 36.71 11.46
CA GLN A 88 -14.27 36.78 11.06
C GLN A 88 -13.91 35.69 10.03
N PHE A 89 -14.43 34.46 10.20
CA PHE A 89 -14.17 33.34 9.29
C PHE A 89 -14.79 33.54 7.90
N LEU A 90 -15.98 34.15 7.81
CA LEU A 90 -16.61 34.46 6.51
C LEU A 90 -15.89 35.61 5.78
N ARG A 91 -15.23 36.53 6.50
CA ARG A 91 -14.47 37.63 5.88
C ARG A 91 -13.13 37.18 5.28
N SER A 92 -12.59 36.01 5.67
CA SER A 92 -11.34 35.47 5.11
C SER A 92 -11.54 34.60 3.85
N ILE A 93 -12.77 34.42 3.37
CA ILE A 93 -13.10 33.48 2.27
C ILE A 93 -13.56 34.20 0.99
N ILE A 94 -13.79 35.53 1.04
CA ILE A 94 -14.22 36.33 -0.11
C ILE A 94 -13.08 37.29 -0.51
N PRO A 95 -12.38 37.06 -1.64
CA PRO A 95 -11.51 38.07 -2.22
C PRO A 95 -12.34 39.20 -2.84
N SER A 96 -12.10 40.43 -2.41
CA SER A 96 -12.55 41.63 -3.13
C SER A 96 -11.63 41.91 -4.31
N SER A 97 -12.21 42.42 -5.40
CA SER A 97 -11.56 42.63 -6.70
C SER A 97 -10.73 43.92 -6.80
N GLU A 98 -10.01 44.03 -7.93
CA GLU A 98 -9.39 45.23 -8.53
C GLU A 98 -8.09 45.76 -7.90
N GLU A 99 -6.98 45.58 -8.63
CA GLU A 99 -6.12 46.70 -9.08
C GLU A 99 -5.24 46.25 -10.28
N ASP A 100 -5.19 47.06 -11.32
CA ASP A 100 -4.38 46.85 -12.54
C ASP A 100 -2.93 47.31 -12.33
N VAL A 101 -1.94 46.48 -12.70
CA VAL A 101 -0.59 46.95 -13.05
C VAL A 101 -0.03 46.15 -14.23
N THR A 102 0.17 46.83 -15.35
CA THR A 102 1.03 46.37 -16.45
C THR A 102 2.49 46.64 -16.13
N MET A 103 3.42 45.79 -16.58
CA MET A 103 4.78 46.18 -17.03
C MET A 103 5.52 45.00 -17.65
N GLU A 104 6.60 45.31 -18.39
CA GLU A 104 7.17 44.46 -19.45
C GLU A 104 8.26 43.45 -19.00
N SER A 105 8.61 42.59 -19.95
CA SER A 105 9.68 41.59 -19.85
C SER A 105 11.09 42.17 -19.74
N SER A 106 11.94 41.51 -18.97
CA SER A 106 13.31 41.19 -19.44
C SER A 106 13.77 39.87 -18.81
N ALA A 107 14.34 38.98 -19.62
CA ALA A 107 14.88 37.72 -19.16
C ALA A 107 16.41 37.81 -19.17
N THR A 108 17.05 37.43 -18.07
CA THR A 108 18.48 37.16 -17.98
C THR A 108 18.70 35.88 -17.20
N GLU A 109 19.33 34.90 -17.82
CA GLU A 109 19.68 33.61 -17.20
C GLU A 109 20.73 33.82 -16.09
N THR A 110 20.45 33.28 -14.91
CA THR A 110 21.46 32.94 -13.89
C THR A 110 21.02 31.69 -13.16
N ASP A 111 21.88 30.66 -13.11
CA ASP A 111 21.67 29.44 -12.35
C ASP A 111 21.50 29.74 -10.84
N GLU A 112 20.37 29.35 -10.24
CA GLU A 112 20.26 28.93 -8.83
C GLU A 112 18.82 28.43 -8.52
N ASP A 113 18.60 27.11 -8.54
CA ASP A 113 17.30 26.49 -8.21
C ASP A 113 16.97 26.64 -6.70
N SER A 114 16.42 27.79 -6.33
CA SER A 114 15.93 28.12 -4.99
C SER A 114 14.44 28.47 -5.02
N VAL A 115 13.56 27.47 -4.94
CA VAL A 115 12.11 27.70 -4.84
C VAL A 115 11.75 28.22 -3.44
N GLU A 116 11.70 29.53 -3.27
CA GLU A 116 11.25 30.18 -2.03
C GLU A 116 9.74 29.98 -1.80
N TRP A 117 9.38 29.37 -0.67
CA TRP A 117 8.00 29.31 -0.19
C TRP A 117 7.75 30.38 0.88
N ARG A 118 6.85 31.32 0.60
CA ARG A 118 6.39 32.32 1.58
C ARG A 118 5.23 31.77 2.40
N ASP A 119 5.30 31.92 3.72
CA ASP A 119 4.14 31.79 4.60
C ASP A 119 3.41 33.15 4.75
N GLN A 120 2.20 33.13 5.32
CA GLN A 120 1.37 34.34 5.47
C GLN A 120 1.91 35.35 6.51
N ASN A 121 3.05 35.07 7.17
CA ASN A 121 3.62 35.90 8.22
C ASN A 121 5.02 36.46 7.87
N GLY A 122 5.56 36.19 6.68
CA GLY A 122 6.74 36.87 6.15
C GLY A 122 8.06 36.59 6.89
N MET A 123 8.18 35.44 7.56
CA MET A 123 9.32 35.13 8.43
C MET A 123 10.26 34.09 7.79
N THR A 124 11.34 34.54 7.15
CA THR A 124 12.30 33.68 6.43
C THR A 124 13.21 32.86 7.37
N SER A 125 12.71 31.72 7.84
CA SER A 125 13.51 30.74 8.59
C SER A 125 14.34 29.82 7.68
N SER A 126 15.31 30.39 6.94
CA SER A 126 16.31 29.61 6.20
C SER A 126 17.34 28.98 7.16
N LYS A 127 16.93 27.91 7.85
CA LYS A 127 17.88 27.00 8.49
C LYS A 127 18.44 26.08 7.41
N LYS A 128 19.68 26.34 6.97
CA LYS A 128 20.47 25.34 6.24
C LYS A 128 20.67 24.13 7.14
N HIS A 129 19.82 23.11 7.00
CA HIS A 129 20.09 21.80 7.58
C HIS A 129 21.39 21.29 6.97
N SER A 130 22.40 21.08 7.82
CA SER A 130 23.64 20.41 7.43
C SER A 130 23.34 18.94 7.13
N SER A 131 22.82 18.66 5.94
CA SER A 131 22.41 17.35 5.45
C SER A 131 23.62 16.43 5.28
N ARG A 132 24.08 15.87 6.39
CA ARG A 132 25.09 14.82 6.40
C ARG A 132 24.44 13.55 5.84
N LYS A 133 24.54 13.34 4.53
CA LYS A 133 24.15 12.10 3.86
C LYS A 133 24.73 10.91 4.63
N LEU A 134 23.90 9.89 4.86
CA LEU A 134 24.36 8.64 5.46
C LEU A 134 25.23 7.87 4.46
N SER A 135 26.12 7.03 4.98
CA SER A 135 26.86 6.08 4.16
C SER A 135 25.90 4.99 3.68
N SER A 136 25.39 5.11 2.45
CA SER A 136 24.65 4.05 1.79
C SER A 136 25.59 2.93 1.32
N VAL A 137 25.05 1.72 1.26
CA VAL A 137 25.74 0.53 0.75
C VAL A 137 24.84 -0.18 -0.25
N PRO A 138 25.38 -0.76 -1.34
CA PRO A 138 24.59 -1.62 -2.20
C PRO A 138 24.27 -2.92 -1.46
N ILE A 139 23.21 -3.61 -1.88
CA ILE A 139 22.76 -4.85 -1.26
C ILE A 139 22.67 -5.93 -2.34
N LYS A 140 23.42 -7.02 -2.15
CA LYS A 140 23.43 -8.17 -3.07
C LYS A 140 22.88 -9.39 -2.37
N ILE A 141 21.96 -10.07 -3.03
CA ILE A 141 21.36 -11.33 -2.56
C ILE A 141 21.60 -12.36 -3.66
N ARG A 142 22.18 -13.49 -3.29
CA ARG A 142 22.56 -14.57 -4.22
C ARG A 142 22.04 -15.90 -3.72
N HIS A 143 21.30 -16.60 -4.57
CA HIS A 143 20.76 -17.94 -4.35
C HIS A 143 20.09 -18.14 -2.98
N LEU A 144 19.32 -17.16 -2.50
CA LEU A 144 18.74 -17.22 -1.16
C LEU A 144 17.53 -18.15 -1.12
N HIS A 145 17.59 -19.15 -0.24
CA HIS A 145 16.50 -20.09 0.03
C HIS A 145 16.05 -20.02 1.49
N LYS A 146 14.73 -20.22 1.71
CA LYS A 146 14.16 -20.38 3.04
C LYS A 146 12.96 -21.32 3.02
N THR A 147 12.99 -22.27 3.94
CA THR A 147 11.95 -23.25 4.24
C THR A 147 11.57 -23.11 5.71
N PHE A 148 10.31 -23.36 6.04
CA PHE A 148 9.80 -23.42 7.40
C PHE A 148 9.07 -24.75 7.62
N GLY A 149 9.04 -25.23 8.86
CA GLY A 149 8.50 -26.54 9.21
C GLY A 149 9.45 -27.69 8.85
N GLU A 150 9.12 -28.88 9.32
CA GLU A 150 9.89 -30.10 9.12
C GLU A 150 9.02 -31.22 8.52
N GLY A 151 9.64 -32.16 7.81
CA GLY A 151 8.94 -33.31 7.23
C GLY A 151 7.78 -32.92 6.31
N SER A 152 6.61 -33.53 6.53
CA SER A 152 5.41 -33.34 5.72
C SER A 152 4.73 -31.97 5.86
N GLU A 153 5.10 -31.17 6.87
CA GLU A 153 4.57 -29.82 7.09
C GLU A 153 5.54 -28.73 6.58
N SER A 154 6.61 -29.12 5.89
CA SER A 154 7.58 -28.17 5.34
C SER A 154 6.99 -27.33 4.20
N PHE A 155 7.17 -26.01 4.27
CA PHE A 155 6.79 -25.08 3.20
C PHE A 155 7.96 -24.17 2.82
N ILE A 156 8.19 -24.02 1.52
CA ILE A 156 9.27 -23.18 0.99
C ILE A 156 8.77 -21.74 0.85
N ALA A 157 9.27 -20.84 1.68
CA ALA A 157 8.93 -19.42 1.68
C ALA A 157 9.74 -18.61 0.67
N LEU A 158 11.00 -18.98 0.40
CA LEU A 158 11.88 -18.34 -0.58
C LEU A 158 12.63 -19.37 -1.43
N ARG A 159 12.67 -19.14 -2.73
CA ARG A 159 13.14 -20.05 -3.78
C ARG A 159 14.10 -19.28 -4.71
N ASP A 160 15.40 -19.48 -4.52
CA ASP A 160 16.46 -18.94 -5.38
C ASP A 160 16.34 -17.43 -5.62
N ILE A 161 16.22 -16.64 -4.55
CA ILE A 161 16.13 -15.19 -4.66
C ILE A 161 17.50 -14.63 -5.04
N ASN A 162 17.54 -13.93 -6.16
CA ASN A 162 18.72 -13.22 -6.66
C ASN A 162 18.32 -11.76 -6.91
N LEU A 163 18.96 -10.83 -6.19
CA LEU A 163 18.66 -9.40 -6.21
C LEU A 163 19.96 -8.60 -6.12
N ASP A 164 19.99 -7.44 -6.77
CA ASP A 164 21.09 -6.48 -6.70
C ASP A 164 20.48 -5.09 -6.59
N PHE A 165 20.87 -4.32 -5.58
CA PHE A 165 20.36 -2.99 -5.30
C PHE A 165 21.52 -2.02 -5.14
N GLU A 166 21.48 -0.93 -5.90
CA GLU A 166 22.48 0.13 -5.81
C GLU A 166 22.49 0.86 -4.46
N ALA A 167 23.62 1.46 -4.13
CA ALA A 167 23.76 2.24 -2.92
C ALA A 167 22.82 3.46 -2.96
N GLY A 168 21.93 3.57 -1.96
CA GLY A 168 20.93 4.63 -1.90
C GLY A 168 19.69 4.36 -2.72
N ALA A 169 19.44 3.12 -3.19
CA ALA A 169 18.16 2.75 -3.79
C ALA A 169 16.99 2.82 -2.79
N LEU A 170 15.78 3.13 -3.29
CA LEU A 170 14.51 3.04 -2.55
C LEU A 170 13.65 1.94 -3.18
N VAL A 171 13.68 0.77 -2.56
CA VAL A 171 13.13 -0.47 -3.10
C VAL A 171 11.81 -0.83 -2.41
N ALA A 172 10.77 -1.12 -3.19
CA ALA A 172 9.55 -1.76 -2.70
C ALA A 172 9.56 -3.26 -3.03
N LEU A 173 9.43 -4.10 -2.00
CA LEU A 173 9.02 -5.49 -2.16
C LEU A 173 7.48 -5.53 -2.22
N VAL A 174 6.93 -5.97 -3.35
CA VAL A 174 5.49 -6.05 -3.60
C VAL A 174 5.05 -7.47 -4.01
N GLY A 175 3.78 -7.78 -3.84
CA GLY A 175 3.22 -9.11 -4.11
C GLY A 175 2.11 -9.51 -3.13
N PRO A 176 1.36 -10.58 -3.39
CA PRO A 176 0.24 -11.03 -2.55
C PRO A 176 0.71 -11.51 -1.16
N SER A 177 -0.23 -11.72 -0.24
CA SER A 177 0.05 -12.37 1.04
C SER A 177 0.71 -13.75 0.83
N GLY A 178 1.71 -14.09 1.64
CA GLY A 178 2.45 -15.37 1.51
C GLY A 178 3.51 -15.43 0.40
N SER A 179 3.72 -14.36 -0.38
CA SER A 179 4.76 -14.30 -1.44
C SER A 179 6.23 -14.34 -0.95
N GLY A 180 6.48 -14.20 0.35
CA GLY A 180 7.82 -14.25 0.96
C GLY A 180 8.43 -12.89 1.34
N LYS A 181 7.79 -11.76 1.02
CA LYS A 181 8.32 -10.39 1.24
C LYS A 181 8.87 -10.12 2.64
N SER A 182 8.05 -10.28 3.68
CA SER A 182 8.48 -10.02 5.06
C SER A 182 9.47 -11.08 5.57
N THR A 183 9.47 -12.30 5.03
CA THR A 183 10.52 -13.29 5.28
C THR A 183 11.85 -12.80 4.72
N LEU A 184 11.88 -12.37 3.46
CA LEU A 184 13.08 -11.80 2.83
C LEU A 184 13.60 -10.59 3.61
N LEU A 185 12.72 -9.64 3.95
CA LEU A 185 13.08 -8.46 4.75
C LEU A 185 13.69 -8.83 6.12
N ARG A 186 13.14 -9.85 6.79
CA ARG A 186 13.66 -10.33 8.09
C ARG A 186 15.00 -11.06 7.96
N ILE A 187 15.25 -11.78 6.88
CA ILE A 187 16.56 -12.42 6.64
C ILE A 187 17.62 -11.37 6.29
N ILE A 188 17.28 -10.35 5.49
CA ILE A 188 18.16 -9.18 5.28
C ILE A 188 18.46 -8.49 6.62
N ALA A 189 17.47 -8.38 7.50
CA ALA A 189 17.67 -7.84 8.85
C ALA A 189 18.45 -8.77 9.81
N GLY A 190 18.64 -10.04 9.48
CA GLY A 190 19.20 -11.06 10.38
C GLY A 190 18.28 -11.48 11.52
N LEU A 191 17.00 -11.09 11.47
CA LEU A 191 15.95 -11.49 12.41
C LEU A 191 15.45 -12.92 12.13
N GLU A 192 15.78 -13.45 10.96
CA GLU A 192 15.49 -14.81 10.49
C GLU A 192 16.76 -15.33 9.77
N THR A 193 17.03 -16.63 9.81
CA THR A 193 18.14 -17.24 9.06
C THR A 193 17.67 -17.78 7.72
N CYS A 194 18.54 -17.78 6.70
CA CYS A 194 18.31 -18.52 5.45
C CYS A 194 18.82 -19.96 5.56
N ASP A 195 18.33 -20.84 4.69
CA ASP A 195 18.81 -22.23 4.60
C ASP A 195 20.09 -22.30 3.77
N ASN A 196 20.12 -21.55 2.66
CA ASN A 196 21.22 -21.43 1.71
C ASN A 196 21.24 -20.02 1.08
N GLY A 197 22.36 -19.68 0.44
CA GLY A 197 22.59 -18.41 -0.23
C GLY A 197 23.40 -17.42 0.60
N GLN A 198 23.60 -16.23 0.04
CA GLN A 198 24.36 -15.14 0.67
C GLN A 198 23.64 -13.80 0.54
N ILE A 199 23.88 -12.94 1.54
CA ILE A 199 23.47 -11.53 1.58
C ILE A 199 24.73 -10.69 1.83
N LEU A 200 25.06 -9.80 0.91
CA LEU A 200 26.20 -8.89 1.04
C LEU A 200 25.72 -7.44 1.17
N PHE A 201 26.41 -6.68 2.03
CA PHE A 201 26.26 -5.23 2.17
C PHE A 201 27.56 -4.57 1.72
N GLY A 202 27.57 -3.93 0.55
CA GLY A 202 28.82 -3.69 -0.16
C GLY A 202 29.48 -5.02 -0.53
N ASP A 203 30.73 -5.19 -0.08
CA ASP A 203 31.51 -6.42 -0.23
C ASP A 203 31.56 -7.27 1.06
N GLU A 204 30.87 -6.85 2.13
CA GLU A 204 30.82 -7.56 3.43
C GLU A 204 29.70 -8.62 3.42
N ASP A 205 30.03 -9.89 3.60
CA ASP A 205 29.04 -10.98 3.75
C ASP A 205 28.32 -10.84 5.10
N ALA A 206 27.08 -10.36 5.03
CA ALA A 206 26.20 -10.11 6.17
C ALA A 206 25.46 -11.36 6.67
N THR A 207 25.50 -12.48 5.93
CA THR A 207 24.63 -13.65 6.12
C THR A 207 24.65 -14.19 7.55
N ASN A 208 25.83 -14.27 8.16
CA ASN A 208 26.04 -14.77 9.53
C ASN A 208 26.32 -13.66 10.57
N ILE A 209 26.28 -12.39 10.18
CA ILE A 209 26.47 -11.26 11.11
C ILE A 209 25.23 -11.12 12.00
N ARG A 210 25.44 -10.92 13.30
CA ARG A 210 24.37 -10.70 14.28
C ARG A 210 23.63 -9.39 14.00
N VAL A 211 22.32 -9.37 14.23
CA VAL A 211 21.41 -8.21 14.01
C VAL A 211 21.99 -6.87 14.50
N GLN A 212 22.52 -6.86 15.73
CA GLN A 212 23.08 -5.66 16.37
C GLN A 212 24.33 -5.10 15.66
N ASP A 213 25.09 -5.98 14.99
CA ASP A 213 26.38 -5.70 14.36
C ASP A 213 26.22 -5.39 12.85
N ARG A 214 25.10 -5.80 12.23
CA ARG A 214 24.74 -5.53 10.81
C ARG A 214 24.55 -4.05 10.44
N ARG A 215 24.57 -3.12 11.42
CA ARG A 215 24.41 -1.66 11.22
C ARG A 215 23.13 -1.23 10.45
N ILE A 216 22.07 -2.03 10.54
CA ILE A 216 20.75 -1.75 9.95
C ILE A 216 19.86 -0.89 10.86
N GLY A 217 18.93 -0.15 10.26
CA GLY A 217 17.74 0.40 10.92
C GLY A 217 16.51 -0.42 10.53
N PHE A 218 15.74 -0.91 11.50
CA PHE A 218 14.52 -1.69 11.23
C PHE A 218 13.28 -1.02 11.83
N VAL A 219 12.20 -0.93 11.06
CA VAL A 219 10.89 -0.45 11.51
C VAL A 219 9.85 -1.56 11.30
N PHE A 220 9.28 -2.00 12.42
CA PHE A 220 8.21 -2.99 12.46
C PHE A 220 6.84 -2.36 12.15
N GLN A 221 5.92 -3.13 11.56
CA GLN A 221 4.54 -2.77 11.22
C GLN A 221 3.75 -2.06 12.33
N HIS A 222 3.92 -2.47 13.60
CA HIS A 222 3.25 -1.83 14.74
C HIS A 222 4.05 -0.69 15.40
N TYR A 223 5.14 -0.24 14.76
CA TYR A 223 6.12 0.76 15.20
C TYR A 223 6.91 0.40 16.48
N ALA A 224 6.38 -0.48 17.33
CA ALA A 224 7.01 -1.05 18.51
C ALA A 224 7.71 -0.02 19.41
N LEU A 225 7.07 1.13 19.65
CA LEU A 225 7.60 2.17 20.55
C LEU A 225 7.55 1.73 22.01
N PHE A 226 8.57 2.08 22.78
CA PHE A 226 8.62 1.84 24.23
C PHE A 226 7.62 2.75 24.92
N ARG A 227 6.46 2.19 25.30
CA ARG A 227 5.32 2.94 25.86
C ARG A 227 5.65 3.74 27.14
N HIS A 228 6.63 3.27 27.90
CA HIS A 228 7.10 3.88 29.16
C HIS A 228 8.24 4.91 28.98
N MET A 229 8.65 5.18 27.74
CA MET A 229 9.69 6.16 27.40
C MET A 229 9.06 7.34 26.64
N THR A 230 9.61 8.54 26.79
CA THR A 230 9.22 9.69 25.96
C THR A 230 9.65 9.51 24.50
N VAL A 231 9.18 10.39 23.61
CA VAL A 231 9.61 10.44 22.21
C VAL A 231 11.14 10.61 22.10
N GLU A 232 11.72 11.56 22.82
CA GLU A 232 13.18 11.75 22.90
C GLU A 232 13.92 10.50 23.34
N GLN A 233 13.43 9.84 24.40
CA GLN A 233 14.05 8.62 24.93
C GLN A 233 13.93 7.43 23.97
N ASN A 234 12.82 7.33 23.23
CA ASN A 234 12.67 6.34 22.16
C ASN A 234 13.72 6.54 21.06
N ILE A 235 13.98 7.78 20.64
CA ILE A 235 14.97 8.11 19.60
C ILE A 235 16.41 7.94 20.14
N GLU A 236 16.67 8.36 21.39
CA GLU A 236 17.98 8.25 22.06
C GLU A 236 18.42 6.78 22.29
N PHE A 237 17.47 5.85 22.37
CA PHE A 237 17.69 4.47 22.85
C PHE A 237 18.85 3.74 22.19
N GLY A 238 18.90 3.69 20.85
CA GLY A 238 19.95 2.98 20.12
C GLY A 238 21.35 3.59 20.32
N LEU A 239 21.43 4.92 20.38
CA LEU A 239 22.68 5.64 20.67
C LEU A 239 23.15 5.42 22.12
N LYS A 240 22.21 5.31 23.08
CA LYS A 240 22.51 5.02 24.48
C LYS A 240 23.09 3.63 24.66
N ILE A 241 22.59 2.62 23.93
CA ILE A 241 23.13 1.26 23.93
C ILE A 241 24.56 1.24 23.36
N ARG A 242 24.83 2.00 22.28
CA ARG A 242 26.16 2.15 21.70
C ARG A 242 27.14 3.01 22.51
N GLY A 243 26.78 3.43 23.73
CA GLY A 243 27.67 4.18 24.62
C GLY A 243 27.96 5.63 24.20
N VAL A 244 27.26 6.17 23.19
CA VAL A 244 27.45 7.56 22.70
C VAL A 244 27.18 8.56 23.82
N ASP A 245 27.98 9.63 23.93
CA ASP A 245 27.87 10.58 25.04
C ASP A 245 26.56 11.40 25.04
N LYS A 246 26.13 11.86 26.22
CA LYS A 246 24.85 12.54 26.43
C LYS A 246 24.69 13.84 25.61
N LYS A 247 25.77 14.56 25.31
CA LYS A 247 25.72 15.82 24.54
C LYS A 247 25.48 15.51 23.05
N THR A 248 26.25 14.57 22.50
CA THR A 248 26.09 14.11 21.12
C THR A 248 24.71 13.47 20.90
N ARG A 249 24.25 12.62 21.83
CA ARG A 249 22.91 12.03 21.76
C ARG A 249 21.80 13.09 21.74
N LYS A 250 21.83 14.07 22.65
CA LYS A 250 20.85 15.16 22.67
C LYS A 250 20.84 15.97 21.37
N LYS A 251 22.02 16.29 20.82
CA LYS A 251 22.13 17.00 19.54
C LYS A 251 21.48 16.18 18.41
N LYS A 252 21.83 14.90 18.28
CA LYS A 252 21.28 14.00 17.26
C LYS A 252 19.76 13.82 17.37
N VAL A 253 19.24 13.69 18.59
CA VAL A 253 17.79 13.60 18.84
C VAL A 253 17.08 14.89 18.42
N ALA A 254 17.65 16.07 18.71
CA ALA A 254 17.08 17.35 18.27
C ALA A 254 17.07 17.50 16.74
N GLU A 255 18.16 17.14 16.06
CA GLU A 255 18.26 17.12 14.59
C GLU A 255 17.19 16.21 13.97
N LEU A 256 17.00 15.00 14.52
CA LEU A 256 15.99 14.06 14.05
C LEU A 256 14.56 14.55 14.34
N LEU A 257 14.30 15.17 15.50
CA LEU A 257 12.99 15.73 15.79
C LEU A 257 12.59 16.83 14.79
N ASP A 258 13.53 17.67 14.37
CA ASP A 258 13.30 18.70 13.35
C ASP A 258 13.05 18.05 11.97
N LEU A 259 13.91 17.11 11.56
CA LEU A 259 13.78 16.34 10.31
C LEU A 259 12.44 15.57 10.19
N MET A 260 11.96 15.00 11.30
CA MET A 260 10.65 14.32 11.35
C MET A 260 9.46 15.28 11.43
N GLN A 261 9.69 16.59 11.58
CA GLN A 261 8.66 17.61 11.91
C GLN A 261 7.91 17.27 13.21
N LEU A 262 8.65 16.84 14.23
CA LEU A 262 8.18 16.49 15.58
C LEU A 262 8.68 17.48 16.65
N SER A 263 9.19 18.64 16.23
CA SER A 263 9.66 19.71 17.11
C SER A 263 8.60 20.09 18.15
N GLY A 264 9.00 20.13 19.43
CA GLY A 264 8.11 20.33 20.58
C GLY A 264 7.37 19.08 21.11
N LEU A 265 7.43 17.93 20.43
CA LEU A 265 6.80 16.68 20.89
C LEU A 265 7.74 15.77 21.70
N GLY A 266 9.02 16.13 21.85
CA GLY A 266 10.06 15.27 22.43
C GLY A 266 9.77 14.73 23.84
N HIS A 267 9.12 15.52 24.69
CA HIS A 267 8.76 15.12 26.06
C HIS A 267 7.43 14.33 26.16
N ARG A 268 6.69 14.15 25.06
CA ARG A 268 5.45 13.37 25.04
C ARG A 268 5.72 11.87 25.12
N PHE A 269 4.76 11.09 25.58
CA PHE A 269 4.76 9.62 25.50
C PHE A 269 4.08 9.14 24.21
N PRO A 270 4.37 7.91 23.72
CA PRO A 270 3.73 7.34 22.52
C PRO A 270 2.20 7.33 22.52
N SER A 271 1.57 7.28 23.70
CA SER A 271 0.11 7.37 23.88
C SER A 271 -0.48 8.77 23.67
N GLN A 272 0.35 9.81 23.67
CA GLN A 272 -0.04 11.22 23.59
C GLN A 272 0.16 11.84 22.19
N ILE A 273 0.50 11.03 21.19
CA ILE A 273 0.79 11.44 19.81
C ILE A 273 0.00 10.58 18.81
N SER A 274 -0.25 11.12 17.61
CA SER A 274 -1.06 10.47 16.57
C SER A 274 -0.39 9.24 15.95
N GLY A 275 -1.14 8.45 15.17
CA GLY A 275 -0.61 7.27 14.46
C GLY A 275 0.60 7.60 13.57
N GLY A 276 0.45 8.56 12.66
CA GLY A 276 1.55 9.03 11.80
C GLY A 276 2.72 9.63 12.58
N GLN A 277 2.47 10.32 13.71
CA GLN A 277 3.54 10.80 14.58
C GLN A 277 4.32 9.65 15.23
N ARG A 278 3.64 8.61 15.76
CA ARG A 278 4.31 7.41 16.32
C ARG A 278 5.23 6.75 15.30
N GLN A 279 4.81 6.69 14.04
CA GLN A 279 5.63 6.12 12.98
C GLN A 279 6.87 6.97 12.69
N ARG A 280 6.74 8.29 12.55
CA ARG A 280 7.90 9.17 12.37
C ARG A 280 8.89 9.05 13.54
N VAL A 281 8.40 8.85 14.77
CA VAL A 281 9.26 8.53 15.94
C VAL A 281 9.99 7.19 15.77
N ALA A 282 9.32 6.15 15.27
CA ALA A 282 9.96 4.86 15.02
C ALA A 282 11.03 4.92 13.93
N LEU A 283 10.78 5.70 12.87
CA LEU A 283 11.76 5.99 11.82
C LEU A 283 12.96 6.79 12.35
N ALA A 284 12.74 7.89 13.09
CA ALA A 284 13.84 8.60 13.76
C ALA A 284 14.65 7.70 14.69
N ARG A 285 14.01 6.81 15.47
CA ARG A 285 14.71 5.82 16.29
C ARG A 285 15.56 4.86 15.46
N SER A 286 15.08 4.43 14.30
CA SER A 286 15.85 3.55 13.40
C SER A 286 17.01 4.26 12.71
N LEU A 287 16.88 5.56 12.42
CA LEU A 287 17.92 6.40 11.82
C LEU A 287 18.93 6.95 12.84
N ALA A 288 18.57 7.07 14.12
CA ALA A 288 19.42 7.65 15.14
C ALA A 288 20.82 7.04 15.25
N PRO A 289 21.01 5.71 15.13
CA PRO A 289 22.33 5.08 15.15
C PRO A 289 23.13 5.19 13.82
N ASP A 290 22.70 6.03 12.87
CA ASP A 290 23.33 6.20 11.55
C ASP A 290 23.50 4.85 10.80
N PRO A 291 22.39 4.19 10.42
CA PRO A 291 22.44 2.91 9.73
C PRO A 291 22.88 3.03 8.27
N SER A 292 23.47 1.96 7.74
CA SER A 292 23.85 1.84 6.33
C SER A 292 22.69 1.39 5.42
N VAL A 293 21.70 0.68 6.00
CA VAL A 293 20.49 0.19 5.34
C VAL A 293 19.28 0.42 6.25
N LEU A 294 18.16 0.86 5.67
CA LEU A 294 16.87 1.04 6.34
C LEU A 294 15.85 0.00 5.83
N LEU A 295 15.20 -0.72 6.74
CA LEU A 295 14.26 -1.81 6.44
C LEU A 295 12.89 -1.54 7.09
N LEU A 296 11.82 -1.53 6.30
CA LEU A 296 10.47 -1.15 6.74
C LEU A 296 9.44 -2.25 6.44
N ASP A 297 8.90 -2.92 7.47
CA ASP A 297 7.87 -3.96 7.32
C ASP A 297 6.48 -3.31 7.37
N GLU A 298 5.82 -3.17 6.22
CA GLU A 298 4.51 -2.51 6.05
C GLU A 298 4.37 -1.12 6.71
N PRO A 299 5.18 -0.12 6.31
CA PRO A 299 5.14 1.20 6.94
C PRO A 299 3.79 1.93 6.80
N PHE A 300 3.00 1.64 5.76
CA PHE A 300 1.79 2.42 5.47
C PHE A 300 0.49 1.80 6.03
N ALA A 301 0.59 0.62 6.64
CA ALA A 301 -0.54 -0.17 7.11
C ALA A 301 -1.30 0.47 8.29
N ALA A 302 -2.58 0.12 8.41
CA ALA A 302 -3.50 0.57 9.47
C ALA A 302 -3.64 2.11 9.62
N LEU A 303 -3.35 2.88 8.56
CA LEU A 303 -3.56 4.32 8.48
C LEU A 303 -4.70 4.69 7.52
N ASP A 304 -5.40 5.78 7.84
CA ASP A 304 -6.40 6.37 6.93
C ASP A 304 -5.74 6.95 5.66
N ALA A 305 -6.53 7.08 4.59
CA ALA A 305 -6.03 7.48 3.28
C ALA A 305 -5.31 8.84 3.26
N LYS A 306 -5.72 9.81 4.09
CA LYS A 306 -5.12 11.15 4.14
C LYS A 306 -3.77 11.12 4.83
N VAL A 307 -3.69 10.49 6.01
CA VAL A 307 -2.42 10.32 6.75
C VAL A 307 -1.45 9.46 5.94
N ARG A 308 -1.93 8.37 5.32
CA ARG A 308 -1.13 7.49 4.45
C ARG A 308 -0.51 8.23 3.26
N ARG A 309 -1.25 9.09 2.56
CA ARG A 309 -0.70 9.91 1.46
C ARG A 309 0.37 10.88 1.97
N GLY A 310 0.09 11.60 3.06
CA GLY A 310 1.07 12.53 3.65
C GLY A 310 2.34 11.83 4.13
N LEU A 311 2.23 10.57 4.55
CA LEU A 311 3.35 9.72 4.96
C LEU A 311 4.17 9.19 3.77
N ARG A 312 3.54 8.79 2.66
CA ARG A 312 4.24 8.39 1.42
C ARG A 312 5.13 9.51 0.87
N ALA A 313 4.53 10.68 0.63
CA ALA A 313 5.25 11.85 0.17
C ALA A 313 6.39 12.26 1.13
N TRP A 314 6.18 12.10 2.45
CA TRP A 314 7.22 12.39 3.43
C TRP A 314 8.34 11.32 3.47
N LEU A 315 8.04 10.02 3.30
CA LEU A 315 9.08 8.98 3.26
C LEU A 315 10.00 9.15 2.05
N ARG A 316 9.41 9.50 0.89
CA ARG A 316 10.15 9.80 -0.33
C ARG A 316 11.10 10.99 -0.13
N ARG A 317 10.63 12.12 0.42
CA ARG A 317 11.47 13.28 0.76
C ARG A 317 12.56 12.93 1.77
N LEU A 318 12.24 12.16 2.81
CA LEU A 318 13.22 11.71 3.80
C LEU A 318 14.34 10.89 3.13
N HIS A 319 13.99 10.03 2.18
CA HIS A 319 14.97 9.26 1.41
C HIS A 319 15.83 10.18 0.52
N GLU A 320 15.22 11.14 -0.19
CA GLU A 320 15.93 12.14 -1.01
C GLU A 320 16.91 12.99 -0.19
N GLU A 321 16.54 13.37 1.05
CA GLU A 321 17.39 14.15 1.98
C GLU A 321 18.51 13.33 2.64
N VAL A 322 18.27 12.06 2.97
CA VAL A 322 19.19 11.22 3.78
C VAL A 322 20.09 10.33 2.91
N GLY A 323 19.58 9.83 1.78
CA GLY A 323 20.29 8.99 0.82
C GLY A 323 20.57 7.55 1.26
N VAL A 324 19.95 7.05 2.33
CA VAL A 324 20.19 5.68 2.84
C VAL A 324 19.48 4.62 1.99
N THR A 325 20.18 3.52 1.67
CA THR A 325 19.59 2.38 0.96
C THR A 325 18.40 1.86 1.76
N THR A 326 17.21 1.89 1.17
CA THR A 326 15.94 1.64 1.88
C THR A 326 15.15 0.55 1.17
N ILE A 327 14.76 -0.49 1.91
CA ILE A 327 13.85 -1.53 1.42
C ILE A 327 12.58 -1.48 2.28
N PHE A 328 11.41 -1.37 1.64
CA PHE A 328 10.13 -1.48 2.31
C PHE A 328 9.26 -2.59 1.72
N VAL A 329 8.45 -3.23 2.56
CA VAL A 329 7.43 -4.19 2.15
C VAL A 329 6.07 -3.49 2.11
N THR A 330 5.29 -3.72 1.06
CA THR A 330 3.87 -3.38 1.04
C THR A 330 3.04 -4.43 0.29
N HIS A 331 1.73 -4.44 0.56
CA HIS A 331 0.71 -5.15 -0.20
C HIS A 331 -0.10 -4.22 -1.14
N ASP A 332 0.07 -2.90 -1.05
CA ASP A 332 -0.63 -1.90 -1.87
C ASP A 332 0.28 -1.43 -3.02
N GLN A 333 -0.18 -1.62 -4.25
CA GLN A 333 0.57 -1.32 -5.48
C GLN A 333 0.82 0.20 -5.63
N LEU A 334 -0.16 1.03 -5.26
CA LEU A 334 -0.08 2.48 -5.41
C LEU A 334 0.95 3.08 -4.43
N GLU A 335 1.11 2.48 -3.26
CA GLU A 335 2.17 2.88 -2.33
C GLU A 335 3.56 2.63 -2.90
N ALA A 336 3.74 1.51 -3.60
CA ALA A 336 5.00 1.17 -4.23
C ALA A 336 5.30 2.06 -5.43
N LEU A 337 4.33 2.26 -6.33
CA LEU A 337 4.45 3.11 -7.52
C LEU A 337 4.73 4.59 -7.19
N GLU A 338 4.16 5.13 -6.11
CA GLU A 338 4.34 6.55 -5.72
C GLU A 338 5.70 6.83 -5.05
N VAL A 339 6.24 5.84 -4.32
CA VAL A 339 7.36 6.02 -3.40
C VAL A 339 8.68 5.44 -3.93
N ALA A 340 8.68 4.26 -4.55
CA ALA A 340 9.92 3.55 -4.85
C ALA A 340 10.59 3.96 -6.16
N SER A 341 11.92 3.92 -6.19
CA SER A 341 12.69 3.98 -7.44
C SER A 341 12.81 2.61 -8.11
N THR A 342 12.68 1.52 -7.34
CA THR A 342 12.74 0.14 -7.85
C THR A 342 11.66 -0.72 -7.21
N LEU A 343 10.92 -1.47 -8.03
CA LEU A 343 9.96 -2.47 -7.62
C LEU A 343 10.57 -3.86 -7.76
N VAL A 344 10.29 -4.72 -6.77
CA VAL A 344 10.58 -6.16 -6.80
C VAL A 344 9.25 -6.87 -6.60
N VAL A 345 8.72 -7.43 -7.68
CA VAL A 345 7.46 -8.18 -7.66
C VAL A 345 7.75 -9.61 -7.27
N MET A 346 7.18 -10.06 -6.16
CA MET A 346 7.37 -11.40 -5.60
C MET A 346 6.09 -12.24 -5.67
N ASN A 347 6.24 -13.51 -6.02
CA ASN A 347 5.14 -14.47 -6.10
C ASN A 347 5.60 -15.86 -5.67
N ARG A 348 4.82 -16.55 -4.84
CA ARG A 348 5.08 -17.94 -4.40
C ARG A 348 6.56 -18.19 -4.01
N GLY A 349 7.20 -17.23 -3.33
CA GLY A 349 8.59 -17.30 -2.89
C GLY A 349 9.65 -17.07 -3.97
N ARG A 350 9.29 -16.59 -5.17
CA ARG A 350 10.20 -16.23 -6.26
C ARG A 350 10.09 -14.73 -6.57
N VAL A 351 11.10 -14.20 -7.27
CA VAL A 351 11.03 -12.88 -7.93
C VAL A 351 10.46 -13.10 -9.33
N GLU A 352 9.40 -12.38 -9.68
CA GLU A 352 8.77 -12.39 -11.02
C GLU A 352 9.38 -11.32 -11.92
N GLN A 353 9.60 -10.12 -11.38
CA GLN A 353 10.20 -9.00 -12.10
C GLN A 353 10.87 -8.02 -11.13
N VAL A 354 11.96 -7.42 -11.58
CA VAL A 354 12.59 -6.24 -10.98
C VAL A 354 12.64 -5.14 -12.04
N GLY A 355 12.37 -3.90 -11.66
CA GLY A 355 12.45 -2.74 -12.55
C GLY A 355 11.97 -1.46 -11.90
N THR A 356 11.98 -0.36 -12.64
CA THR A 356 11.34 0.89 -12.23
C THR A 356 9.81 0.75 -12.19
N PRO A 357 9.09 1.65 -11.48
CA PRO A 357 7.63 1.71 -11.49
C PRO A 357 7.00 1.67 -12.90
N SER A 358 7.56 2.41 -13.87
CA SER A 358 7.08 2.42 -15.27
C SER A 358 7.38 1.10 -15.98
N GLU A 359 8.60 0.56 -15.90
CA GLU A 359 8.93 -0.72 -16.53
C GLU A 359 8.04 -1.88 -16.03
N VAL A 360 7.74 -1.91 -14.73
CA VAL A 360 6.90 -2.96 -14.13
C VAL A 360 5.41 -2.77 -14.46
N TYR A 361 4.94 -1.54 -14.68
CA TYR A 361 3.54 -1.25 -15.01
C TYR A 361 3.25 -1.37 -16.52
N ASP A 362 4.10 -0.75 -17.35
CA ASP A 362 3.96 -0.63 -18.81
C ASP A 362 4.53 -1.84 -19.56
N ASN A 363 5.55 -2.51 -18.99
CA ASN A 363 6.25 -3.66 -19.57
C ASN A 363 6.32 -4.89 -18.62
N PRO A 364 5.20 -5.36 -18.04
CA PRO A 364 5.18 -6.57 -17.22
C PRO A 364 5.76 -7.79 -17.93
N GLN A 365 6.63 -8.54 -17.24
CA GLN A 365 7.34 -9.71 -17.77
C GLN A 365 6.58 -11.02 -17.60
N THR A 366 5.49 -11.05 -16.82
CA THR A 366 4.59 -12.20 -16.71
C THR A 366 3.12 -11.76 -16.63
N PRO A 367 2.15 -12.60 -17.02
CA PRO A 367 0.72 -12.32 -16.85
C PRO A 367 0.36 -12.03 -15.39
N PHE A 368 1.04 -12.67 -14.44
CA PHE A 368 0.92 -12.38 -13.02
C PHE A 368 1.36 -10.96 -12.67
N VAL A 369 2.48 -10.44 -13.18
CA VAL A 369 2.88 -9.04 -12.90
C VAL A 369 1.84 -8.08 -13.49
N MET A 370 1.31 -8.36 -14.68
CA MET A 370 0.27 -7.52 -15.27
C MET A 370 -0.98 -7.46 -14.38
N SER A 371 -1.58 -8.61 -14.04
CA SER A 371 -2.79 -8.66 -13.20
C SER A 371 -2.55 -8.23 -11.75
N PHE A 372 -1.33 -8.39 -11.23
CA PHE A 372 -0.98 -7.93 -9.88
C PHE A 372 -0.76 -6.42 -9.80
N MET A 373 -0.29 -5.75 -10.86
CA MET A 373 0.02 -4.31 -10.83
C MET A 373 -1.16 -3.39 -11.13
N GLY A 374 -2.33 -3.95 -11.46
CA GLY A 374 -3.56 -3.19 -11.69
C GLY A 374 -4.63 -4.04 -12.39
N GLU A 375 -5.80 -3.44 -12.60
CA GLU A 375 -6.92 -4.09 -13.28
C GLU A 375 -6.55 -4.51 -14.72
N VAL A 376 -7.11 -5.63 -15.16
CA VAL A 376 -6.97 -6.19 -16.51
C VAL A 376 -8.31 -6.70 -17.01
N ASN A 377 -8.57 -6.50 -18.30
CA ASN A 377 -9.57 -7.27 -19.03
C ASN A 377 -8.92 -8.54 -19.55
N VAL A 378 -9.68 -9.64 -19.56
CA VAL A 378 -9.28 -10.92 -20.14
C VAL A 378 -10.14 -11.15 -21.37
N LEU A 379 -9.55 -10.98 -22.54
CA LEU A 379 -10.22 -11.13 -23.83
C LEU A 379 -9.82 -12.48 -24.45
N LYS A 380 -10.79 -13.38 -24.62
CA LYS A 380 -10.60 -14.63 -25.34
C LYS A 380 -10.68 -14.38 -26.85
N ARG A 381 -9.85 -15.12 -27.59
CA ARG A 381 -9.87 -15.17 -29.04
C ARG A 381 -11.25 -15.66 -29.51
N SER A 382 -11.92 -14.86 -30.34
CA SER A 382 -13.19 -15.24 -30.93
C SER A 382 -13.33 -14.67 -32.35
N ARG A 383 -14.32 -15.19 -33.09
CA ARG A 383 -14.67 -14.63 -34.42
C ARG A 383 -15.35 -13.26 -34.32
N ALA A 384 -15.89 -12.88 -33.16
CA ALA A 384 -16.55 -11.59 -32.97
C ALA A 384 -15.60 -10.40 -33.13
N LEU A 385 -14.31 -10.59 -32.83
CA LEU A 385 -13.28 -9.56 -32.96
C LEU A 385 -13.01 -9.14 -34.41
N GLY A 386 -13.30 -9.99 -35.39
CA GLY A 386 -12.95 -9.78 -36.80
C GLY A 386 -11.47 -10.06 -37.11
N GLU A 387 -11.17 -10.44 -38.35
CA GLU A 387 -9.85 -10.93 -38.76
C GLU A 387 -8.76 -9.86 -38.65
N ASN A 388 -9.02 -8.62 -39.08
CA ASN A 388 -8.06 -7.52 -38.99
C ASN A 388 -7.69 -7.19 -37.54
N THR A 389 -8.67 -7.14 -36.63
CA THR A 389 -8.43 -6.93 -35.20
C THR A 389 -7.59 -8.07 -34.63
N LEU A 390 -7.89 -9.33 -34.96
CA LEU A 390 -7.09 -10.47 -34.53
C LEU A 390 -5.63 -10.39 -35.03
N VAL A 391 -5.41 -9.95 -36.27
CA VAL A 391 -4.06 -9.73 -36.83
C VAL A 391 -3.32 -8.61 -36.07
N ASP A 392 -4.02 -7.54 -35.70
CA ASP A 392 -3.44 -6.44 -34.91
C ASP A 392 -3.09 -6.88 -33.46
N LEU A 393 -4.02 -7.61 -32.81
CA LEU A 393 -3.82 -8.28 -31.52
C LEU A 393 -2.63 -9.27 -31.54
N GLU A 394 -2.37 -9.92 -32.68
CA GLU A 394 -1.25 -10.84 -32.88
C GLU A 394 0.08 -10.11 -33.19
N ASN A 395 0.06 -9.00 -33.91
CA ASN A 395 1.27 -8.24 -34.26
C ASN A 395 1.86 -7.49 -33.05
N ALA A 396 1.03 -7.14 -32.06
CA ALA A 396 1.40 -6.51 -30.79
C ALA A 396 2.28 -7.38 -29.85
N GLN A 397 2.73 -8.56 -30.29
CA GLN A 397 3.41 -9.54 -29.45
C GLN A 397 4.72 -9.04 -28.80
N LYS A 398 4.67 -8.86 -27.47
CA LYS A 398 5.88 -8.86 -26.62
C LYS A 398 6.35 -10.28 -26.26
N PHE A 399 5.46 -11.27 -26.25
CA PHE A 399 5.77 -12.68 -25.98
C PHE A 399 5.61 -13.53 -27.24
N ARG A 400 6.74 -13.99 -27.79
CA ARG A 400 6.75 -14.91 -28.94
C ARG A 400 6.40 -16.34 -28.50
N SER A 401 5.13 -16.70 -28.58
CA SER A 401 4.72 -18.11 -28.53
C SER A 401 4.71 -18.72 -29.94
N GLN A 402 4.77 -20.05 -30.05
CA GLN A 402 4.74 -20.76 -31.36
C GLN A 402 3.31 -21.07 -31.84
N ARG A 403 2.28 -20.62 -31.11
CA ARG A 403 0.86 -20.83 -31.39
C ARG A 403 0.15 -19.47 -31.36
N ALA A 404 -0.92 -19.32 -32.12
CA ALA A 404 -1.79 -18.17 -31.90
C ALA A 404 -2.39 -18.26 -30.48
N PRO A 405 -2.40 -17.17 -29.69
CA PRO A 405 -2.94 -17.20 -28.33
C PRO A 405 -4.45 -17.43 -28.35
N GLU A 406 -4.95 -18.14 -27.34
CA GLU A 406 -6.40 -18.21 -27.08
C GLU A 406 -6.87 -17.06 -26.17
N THR A 407 -5.98 -16.40 -25.44
CA THR A 407 -6.32 -15.32 -24.49
C THR A 407 -5.34 -14.14 -24.54
N PHE A 408 -5.89 -12.92 -24.44
CA PHE A 408 -5.20 -11.65 -24.36
C PHE A 408 -5.55 -10.92 -23.05
N MET A 409 -4.59 -10.25 -22.44
CA MET A 409 -4.79 -9.30 -21.34
C MET A 409 -4.58 -7.86 -21.82
N LEU A 410 -5.46 -6.95 -21.38
CA LEU A 410 -5.53 -5.55 -21.77
C LEU A 410 -5.79 -4.67 -20.53
N ARG A 411 -5.23 -3.46 -20.41
CA ARG A 411 -5.69 -2.55 -19.34
C ARG A 411 -7.01 -1.90 -19.73
N PRO A 412 -7.90 -1.59 -18.78
CA PRO A 412 -9.09 -0.81 -19.07
C PRO A 412 -8.82 0.57 -19.68
N HIS A 413 -7.72 1.24 -19.32
CA HIS A 413 -7.36 2.56 -19.86
C HIS A 413 -6.72 2.53 -21.25
N ASP A 414 -6.35 1.35 -21.75
CA ASP A 414 -5.89 1.16 -23.13
C ASP A 414 -7.04 1.11 -24.13
N ILE A 415 -8.22 0.66 -23.68
CA ILE A 415 -9.37 0.42 -24.56
C ILE A 415 -9.95 1.75 -25.04
N GLN A 416 -9.91 1.96 -26.37
CA GLN A 416 -10.48 3.13 -27.02
C GLN A 416 -11.89 2.83 -27.53
N ILE A 417 -12.80 3.79 -27.39
CA ILE A 417 -14.19 3.69 -27.84
C ILE A 417 -14.43 4.73 -28.94
N ASP A 418 -14.71 4.24 -30.15
CA ASP A 418 -15.12 5.02 -31.31
C ASP A 418 -16.65 4.95 -31.52
N LEU A 419 -17.21 5.99 -32.13
CA LEU A 419 -18.64 6.07 -32.51
C LEU A 419 -18.94 5.55 -33.93
N ALA A 420 -17.90 5.23 -34.70
CA ALA A 420 -18.01 4.80 -36.09
C ALA A 420 -17.08 3.60 -36.35
N PRO A 421 -17.46 2.67 -37.25
CA PRO A 421 -16.65 1.51 -37.57
C PRO A 421 -15.37 1.90 -38.32
N SER A 422 -14.30 1.15 -38.05
CA SER A 422 -13.03 1.18 -38.76
C SER A 422 -12.54 -0.24 -39.08
N LEU A 423 -11.45 -0.37 -39.83
CA LEU A 423 -10.88 -1.67 -40.20
C LEU A 423 -10.35 -2.49 -39.00
N TYR A 424 -10.07 -1.87 -37.86
CA TYR A 424 -9.44 -2.47 -36.68
C TYR A 424 -10.28 -2.26 -35.40
N THR A 425 -11.60 -2.20 -35.55
CA THR A 425 -12.53 -2.03 -34.42
C THR A 425 -13.55 -3.15 -34.37
N THR A 426 -13.84 -3.62 -33.15
CA THR A 426 -14.90 -4.60 -32.88
C THR A 426 -16.20 -3.90 -32.46
N GLU A 427 -17.36 -4.31 -32.99
CA GLU A 427 -18.66 -3.81 -32.54
C GLU A 427 -18.98 -4.32 -31.12
N ALA A 428 -19.45 -3.40 -30.26
CA ALA A 428 -19.84 -3.68 -28.88
C ALA A 428 -21.05 -2.84 -28.46
N THR A 429 -21.74 -3.26 -27.40
CA THR A 429 -22.86 -2.51 -26.80
C THR A 429 -22.50 -2.01 -25.40
N VAL A 430 -22.78 -0.74 -25.09
CA VAL A 430 -22.55 -0.16 -23.75
C VAL A 430 -23.52 -0.76 -22.73
N VAL A 431 -23.03 -1.58 -21.80
CA VAL A 431 -23.84 -2.25 -20.76
C VAL A 431 -24.00 -1.39 -19.51
N SER A 432 -22.94 -0.68 -19.10
CA SER A 432 -22.85 0.00 -17.81
C SER A 432 -21.92 1.22 -17.90
N ILE A 433 -22.23 2.26 -17.13
CA ILE A 433 -21.46 3.51 -17.04
C ILE A 433 -21.41 3.90 -15.56
N VAL A 434 -20.21 4.04 -15.00
CA VAL A 434 -19.97 4.36 -13.58
C VAL A 434 -19.02 5.56 -13.48
N PHE A 435 -19.47 6.62 -12.82
CA PHE A 435 -18.69 7.85 -12.64
C PHE A 435 -17.86 7.78 -11.35
N LEU A 436 -16.53 7.83 -11.50
CA LEU A 436 -15.54 7.81 -10.41
C LEU A 436 -14.82 9.17 -10.30
N GLY A 437 -15.59 10.26 -10.41
CA GLY A 437 -15.08 11.63 -10.34
C GLY A 437 -14.50 12.14 -11.67
N TRP A 438 -13.18 12.05 -11.82
CA TRP A 438 -12.47 12.47 -13.05
C TRP A 438 -12.39 11.34 -14.10
N GLN A 439 -12.53 10.10 -13.64
CA GLN A 439 -12.57 8.88 -14.42
C GLN A 439 -14.02 8.39 -14.56
N VAL A 440 -14.34 7.78 -15.70
CA VAL A 440 -15.61 7.11 -15.99
C VAL A 440 -15.30 5.69 -16.45
N ASN A 441 -15.80 4.70 -15.73
CA ASN A 441 -15.70 3.31 -16.15
C ASN A 441 -16.91 2.99 -17.03
N VAL A 442 -16.66 2.40 -18.20
CA VAL A 442 -17.69 2.02 -19.17
C VAL A 442 -17.51 0.53 -19.45
N ASP A 443 -18.50 -0.27 -19.09
CA ASP A 443 -18.50 -1.70 -19.42
C ASP A 443 -19.22 -1.90 -20.77
N VAL A 444 -18.57 -2.59 -21.70
CA VAL A 444 -19.04 -2.87 -23.05
C VAL A 444 -19.09 -4.37 -23.30
N GLU A 445 -20.13 -4.85 -23.97
CA GLU A 445 -20.34 -6.26 -24.31
C GLU A 445 -20.13 -6.47 -25.82
N LEU A 446 -19.23 -7.38 -26.16
CA LEU A 446 -18.98 -7.81 -27.54
C LEU A 446 -20.09 -8.74 -28.02
N SER A 447 -20.21 -8.95 -29.34
CA SER A 447 -21.25 -9.79 -29.94
C SER A 447 -21.17 -11.30 -29.61
N ASP A 448 -20.11 -11.75 -28.94
CA ASP A 448 -19.96 -13.10 -28.36
C ASP A 448 -20.30 -13.18 -26.85
N GLY A 449 -20.74 -12.07 -26.24
CA GLY A 449 -21.06 -11.98 -24.82
C GLY A 449 -19.86 -11.71 -23.90
N GLN A 450 -18.66 -11.47 -24.43
CA GLN A 450 -17.52 -11.05 -23.62
C GLN A 450 -17.70 -9.59 -23.17
N VAL A 451 -17.58 -9.34 -21.86
CA VAL A 451 -17.65 -8.00 -21.29
C VAL A 451 -16.24 -7.46 -21.03
N LEU A 452 -15.97 -6.26 -21.53
CA LEU A 452 -14.73 -5.52 -21.32
C LEU A 452 -15.04 -4.20 -20.61
N GLN A 453 -14.19 -3.79 -19.69
CA GLN A 453 -14.25 -2.49 -19.04
C GLN A 453 -13.25 -1.52 -19.68
N ALA A 454 -13.72 -0.36 -20.12
CA ALA A 454 -12.89 0.77 -20.54
C ALA A 454 -12.85 1.85 -19.45
N HIS A 455 -11.69 2.48 -19.23
CA HIS A 455 -11.53 3.63 -18.33
C HIS A 455 -11.34 4.90 -19.17
N LEU A 456 -12.35 5.76 -19.18
CA LEU A 456 -12.32 7.03 -19.89
C LEU A 456 -12.08 8.20 -18.93
N THR A 457 -11.45 9.27 -19.42
CA THR A 457 -11.51 10.56 -18.73
C THR A 457 -12.89 11.18 -18.92
N LYS A 458 -13.34 11.98 -17.95
CA LYS A 458 -14.62 12.71 -18.04
C LYS A 458 -14.76 13.52 -19.34
N SER A 459 -13.69 14.18 -19.79
CA SER A 459 -13.70 14.96 -21.04
C SER A 459 -13.77 14.11 -22.31
N THR A 460 -13.28 12.87 -22.29
CA THR A 460 -13.46 11.92 -23.39
C THR A 460 -14.89 11.38 -23.40
N PHE A 461 -15.43 11.05 -22.22
CA PHE A 461 -16.82 10.63 -22.07
C PHE A 461 -17.81 11.70 -22.55
N GLU A 462 -17.62 12.98 -22.16
CA GLU A 462 -18.47 14.10 -22.59
C GLU A 462 -18.45 14.33 -24.11
N LYS A 463 -17.32 14.08 -24.79
CA LYS A 463 -17.22 14.15 -26.26
C LYS A 463 -17.94 13.00 -26.96
N LEU A 464 -17.87 11.79 -26.40
CA LEU A 464 -18.51 10.60 -26.95
C LEU A 464 -20.01 10.55 -26.64
N ASN A 465 -20.46 11.23 -25.57
CA ASN A 465 -21.84 11.31 -25.10
C ASN A 465 -22.53 9.94 -25.02
N LEU A 466 -21.83 8.96 -24.42
CA LEU A 466 -22.22 7.55 -24.42
C LEU A 466 -23.49 7.30 -23.58
N CYS A 467 -24.41 6.55 -24.16
CA CYS A 467 -25.64 6.08 -23.52
C CYS A 467 -25.61 4.56 -23.30
N ARG A 468 -26.28 4.09 -22.24
CA ARG A 468 -26.50 2.65 -22.03
C ARG A 468 -27.36 2.07 -23.16
N GLY A 469 -26.96 0.91 -23.68
CA GLY A 469 -27.59 0.25 -24.84
C GLY A 469 -27.15 0.80 -26.20
N GLN A 470 -26.21 1.74 -26.24
CA GLN A 470 -25.65 2.27 -27.49
C GLN A 470 -24.62 1.30 -28.08
N THR A 471 -24.71 1.08 -29.40
CA THR A 471 -23.66 0.42 -30.19
C THR A 471 -22.45 1.35 -30.34
N VAL A 472 -21.26 0.82 -30.06
CA VAL A 472 -19.97 1.49 -30.14
C VAL A 472 -18.93 0.57 -30.78
N TYR A 473 -17.77 1.11 -31.12
CA TYR A 473 -16.70 0.39 -31.81
C TYR A 473 -15.42 0.44 -30.97
N ILE A 474 -14.93 -0.73 -30.58
CA ILE A 474 -13.80 -0.88 -29.65
C ILE A 474 -12.51 -1.08 -30.42
N ARG A 475 -11.51 -0.25 -30.12
CA ARG A 475 -10.15 -0.36 -30.67
C ARG A 475 -9.17 -0.73 -29.56
N PHE A 476 -8.30 -1.68 -29.87
CA PHE A 476 -7.23 -2.15 -28.98
C PHE A 476 -5.89 -1.58 -29.44
N PRO A 477 -5.05 -1.01 -28.56
CA PRO A 477 -3.78 -0.40 -28.99
C PRO A 477 -2.63 -1.42 -29.01
N GLU A 478 -1.81 -1.37 -30.06
CA GLU A 478 -0.63 -2.22 -30.31
C GLU A 478 0.36 -2.41 -29.13
N LYS A 479 0.40 -1.49 -28.14
CA LYS A 479 1.53 -1.38 -27.20
C LYS A 479 1.36 -2.13 -25.88
N THR A 480 0.14 -2.55 -25.54
CA THR A 480 -0.22 -2.90 -24.15
C THR A 480 -0.92 -4.26 -24.02
N MET A 481 -0.73 -5.12 -25.02
CA MET A 481 -1.45 -6.39 -25.16
C MET A 481 -0.54 -7.56 -24.80
N TYR A 482 -0.96 -8.34 -23.80
CA TYR A 482 -0.16 -9.45 -23.28
C TYR A 482 -0.85 -10.78 -23.55
N GLN A 483 -0.12 -11.70 -24.17
CA GLN A 483 -0.63 -13.02 -24.51
C GLN A 483 -0.44 -13.97 -23.33
N VAL A 484 -1.41 -14.85 -23.15
CA VAL A 484 -1.46 -15.79 -22.01
C VAL A 484 -1.72 -17.19 -22.55
N GLU A 485 -0.92 -18.16 -22.11
CA GLU A 485 -1.13 -19.58 -22.37
C GLU A 485 -2.25 -20.12 -21.45
N ASP A 486 -3.03 -21.09 -21.92
CA ASP A 486 -4.30 -21.51 -21.29
C ASP A 486 -4.18 -22.01 -19.84
N ASP A 487 -2.99 -22.43 -19.42
CA ASP A 487 -2.70 -22.91 -18.07
C ASP A 487 -2.68 -21.78 -17.01
N TYR A 488 -2.75 -20.50 -17.42
CA TYR A 488 -2.73 -19.35 -16.52
C TYR A 488 -4.13 -18.96 -16.00
N SER A 489 -4.63 -19.73 -15.02
CA SER A 489 -5.80 -19.33 -14.24
C SER A 489 -5.46 -18.13 -13.31
N ILE A 490 -6.23 -17.05 -13.43
CA ILE A 490 -6.21 -15.88 -12.51
C ILE A 490 -6.92 -16.22 -11.20
#